data_AF-A0A920FLC6-F1
#
_entry.id   AF-A0A920FLC6-F1
#
_cell.length_a   1.000
_cell.length_b   1.000
_cell.length_c   1.000
_cell.angle_alpha   90.00
_cell.angle_beta   90.00
_cell.angle_gamma   90.00
#
_symmetry.space_group_name_H-M   'P 1'
#
loop_
_entity.id
_entity.type
_entity.pdbx_description
1 polymer ?
#
loop_
_entity_poly.entity_id
_entity_poly.type
_entity_poly.pdbx_seq_one_letter_code
_entity_poly.pdbx_strand_id
1 'polypeptide(L)'
;MKKLFVLLISVVLLTSCNKYSEKVTGTYTGLMIINDSISSINNNIIISEISNKRISIAGDFFNIDELEIEKQRYFGSVTYFHNGDSHTNLDLEIGETATGLYLSLVYYDTLNNQYVFSGEN
;
A
#
# COMPACT_ATOMS: atom_id res chain seq x y z
N MET A 1 -3.95 47.41 -13.98
CA MET A 1 -3.16 46.17 -13.74
C MET A 1 -3.69 45.41 -12.51
N LYS A 2 -4.93 44.92 -12.54
CA LYS A 2 -5.54 44.15 -11.43
C LYS A 2 -5.98 42.72 -11.84
N LYS A 3 -6.02 42.42 -13.14
CA LYS A 3 -6.48 41.12 -13.66
C LYS A 3 -5.37 40.05 -13.74
N LEU A 4 -4.10 40.45 -13.65
CA LEU A 4 -2.96 39.52 -13.75
C LEU A 4 -2.71 38.74 -12.45
N PHE A 5 -3.05 39.32 -11.30
CA PHE A 5 -2.80 38.71 -9.98
C PHE A 5 -3.73 37.54 -9.65
N VAL A 6 -4.94 37.51 -10.23
CA VAL A 6 -5.91 36.43 -9.98
C VAL A 6 -5.50 35.14 -10.69
N LEU A 7 -4.76 35.22 -11.80
CA LEU A 7 -4.35 34.05 -12.57
C LEU A 7 -3.22 33.26 -11.86
N LEU A 8 -2.32 33.95 -11.15
CA LEU A 8 -1.19 33.31 -10.46
C LEU A 8 -1.62 32.52 -9.22
N ILE A 9 -2.73 32.90 -8.57
CA ILE A 9 -3.24 32.20 -7.37
C ILE A 9 -3.94 30.87 -7.74
N SER A 10 -4.47 30.75 -8.97
CA SER A 10 -5.17 29.55 -9.41
C SER A 10 -4.25 28.37 -9.76
N VAL A 11 -2.95 28.60 -10.00
CA VAL A 11 -1.99 27.54 -10.37
C VAL A 11 -1.39 26.88 -9.13
N VAL A 12 -1.37 27.57 -7.98
CA VAL A 12 -0.77 27.06 -6.73
C VAL A 12 -1.67 26.04 -6.01
N LEU A 13 -2.96 25.94 -6.38
CA LEU A 13 -3.92 25.03 -5.74
C LEU A 13 -3.97 23.62 -6.38
N LEU A 14 -3.15 23.33 -7.40
CA LEU A 14 -3.13 22.02 -8.07
C LEU A 14 -1.97 21.10 -7.61
N THR A 15 -1.19 21.48 -6.60
CA THR A 15 -0.02 20.71 -6.14
C THR A 15 -0.28 19.77 -4.98
N SER A 16 -1.53 19.51 -4.58
CA SER A 16 -1.81 18.37 -3.68
C SER A 16 -1.76 17.05 -4.46
N CYS A 17 -0.62 16.75 -5.06
CA CYS A 17 -0.28 15.41 -5.49
C CYS A 17 0.10 14.65 -4.22
N ASN A 18 -0.91 14.28 -3.41
CA ASN A 18 -0.68 13.43 -2.24
C ASN A 18 -0.03 12.16 -2.75
N LYS A 19 1.13 11.83 -2.18
CA LYS A 19 1.89 10.66 -2.59
C LYS A 19 1.06 9.41 -2.28
N TYR A 20 1.08 8.45 -3.19
CA TYR A 20 0.31 7.20 -2.99
C TYR A 20 0.87 6.44 -1.79
N SER A 21 2.19 6.40 -1.68
CA SER A 21 2.94 5.81 -0.57
C SER A 21 2.65 6.48 0.78
N GLU A 22 2.61 7.81 0.84
CA GLU A 22 2.28 8.56 2.05
C GLU A 22 0.90 8.15 2.58
N LYS A 23 -0.07 7.96 1.68
CA LYS A 23 -1.44 7.59 2.04
C LYS A 23 -1.55 6.19 2.63
N VAL A 24 -0.69 5.25 2.23
CA VAL A 24 -0.74 3.84 2.66
C VAL A 24 0.29 3.48 3.75
N THR A 25 1.14 4.42 4.13
CA THR A 25 2.16 4.22 5.17
C THR A 25 1.51 4.00 6.52
N GLY A 26 1.98 2.98 7.25
CA GLY A 26 1.45 2.66 8.56
C GLY A 26 1.79 1.25 9.02
N THR A 27 1.31 0.89 10.21
CA THR A 27 1.36 -0.48 10.73
C THR A 27 0.00 -1.12 10.56
N TYR A 28 -0.05 -2.24 9.86
CA TYR A 28 -1.23 -3.05 9.67
C TYR A 28 -1.16 -4.24 10.61
N THR A 29 -2.18 -4.43 11.43
CA THR A 29 -2.25 -5.57 12.36
C THR A 29 -3.34 -6.54 11.89
N GLY A 30 -3.01 -7.83 11.85
CA GLY A 30 -3.97 -8.82 11.40
C GLY A 30 -3.48 -10.27 11.38
N LEU A 31 -4.16 -11.07 10.56
CA LEU A 31 -3.96 -12.51 10.40
C LEU A 31 -2.80 -12.79 9.45
N MET A 32 -1.92 -13.69 9.84
CA MET A 32 -0.87 -14.28 9.01
C MET A 32 -1.09 -15.78 8.87
N ILE A 33 -1.19 -16.23 7.61
CA ILE A 33 -1.26 -17.64 7.22
C ILE A 33 0.02 -17.98 6.47
N ILE A 34 0.66 -19.10 6.82
CA ILE A 34 1.84 -19.64 6.14
C ILE A 34 1.51 -21.05 5.70
N ASN A 35 1.59 -21.33 4.39
CA ASN A 35 1.28 -22.65 3.80
C ASN A 35 -0.04 -23.23 4.35
N ASP A 36 -1.14 -22.47 4.21
CA ASP A 36 -2.49 -22.82 4.67
C ASP A 36 -2.68 -23.00 6.20
N SER A 37 -1.66 -22.69 7.00
CA SER A 37 -1.71 -22.76 8.46
C SER A 37 -1.70 -21.38 9.10
N ILE A 38 -2.60 -21.13 10.06
CA ILE A 38 -2.60 -19.89 10.84
C ILE A 38 -1.31 -19.84 11.66
N SER A 39 -0.44 -18.88 11.35
CA SER A 39 0.82 -18.66 12.05
C SER A 39 0.67 -17.65 13.19
N SER A 40 -0.11 -16.58 12.97
CA SER A 40 -0.43 -15.58 14.00
C SER A 40 -1.73 -14.85 13.68
N ILE A 41 -2.48 -14.44 14.70
CA ILE A 41 -3.72 -13.66 14.57
C ILE A 41 -3.52 -12.14 14.80
N ASN A 42 -2.35 -11.74 15.28
CA ASN A 42 -1.98 -10.35 15.59
C ASN A 42 -0.57 -10.05 15.06
N ASN A 43 -0.31 -10.43 13.81
CA ASN A 43 0.95 -10.11 13.15
C ASN A 43 0.94 -8.65 12.68
N ASN A 44 2.11 -8.00 12.70
CA ASN A 44 2.26 -6.64 12.23
C ASN A 44 3.01 -6.62 10.91
N ILE A 45 2.45 -5.91 9.92
CA ILE A 45 3.14 -5.51 8.70
C ILE A 45 3.30 -4.00 8.72
N ILE A 46 4.53 -3.52 8.57
CA ILE A 46 4.85 -2.10 8.50
C ILE A 46 5.07 -1.74 7.04
N ILE A 47 4.27 -0.79 6.53
CA ILE A 47 4.47 -0.18 5.22
C ILE A 47 5.08 1.19 5.41
N SER A 48 6.20 1.46 4.74
CA SER A 48 6.88 2.76 4.79
C SER A 48 6.96 3.41 3.41
N GLU A 49 6.83 4.73 3.37
CA GLU A 49 7.08 5.52 2.17
C GLU A 49 8.57 5.50 1.78
N ILE A 50 8.84 5.26 0.49
CA ILE A 50 10.15 5.53 -0.13
C ILE A 50 10.07 6.74 -1.05
N SER A 51 9.08 6.75 -1.96
CA SER A 51 8.80 7.86 -2.87
C SER A 51 7.34 7.80 -3.32
N ASN A 52 6.87 8.70 -4.19
CA ASN A 52 5.44 8.85 -4.54
C ASN A 52 4.66 7.52 -4.71
N LYS A 53 5.18 6.60 -5.52
CA LYS A 53 4.55 5.29 -5.78
C LYS A 53 5.33 4.12 -5.18
N ARG A 54 6.38 4.37 -4.40
CA ARG A 54 7.25 3.31 -3.91
C ARG A 54 7.17 3.18 -2.41
N ILE A 55 7.01 1.96 -1.94
CA ILE A 55 6.91 1.60 -0.54
C ILE A 55 7.92 0.50 -0.20
N SER A 56 8.27 0.37 1.07
CA SER A 56 8.87 -0.84 1.62
C SER A 56 7.87 -1.53 2.54
N ILE A 57 8.03 -2.85 2.69
CA ILE A 57 7.20 -3.69 3.54
C ILE A 57 8.12 -4.43 4.50
N ALA A 58 7.88 -4.30 5.79
CA ALA A 58 8.61 -5.02 6.82
C ALA A 58 7.65 -5.85 7.68
N GLY A 59 7.99 -7.11 7.90
CA GLY A 59 7.25 -8.04 8.75
C GLY A 59 8.18 -9.08 9.35
N ASP A 60 7.65 -9.86 10.30
CA ASP A 60 8.45 -10.86 11.02
C ASP A 60 8.94 -12.01 10.11
N PHE A 61 8.21 -12.28 9.03
CA PHE A 61 8.44 -13.44 8.15
C PHE A 61 9.11 -13.09 6.82
N PHE A 62 8.90 -11.88 6.32
CA PHE A 62 9.48 -11.41 5.06
C PHE A 62 9.63 -9.89 5.08
N ASN A 63 10.55 -9.39 4.25
CA ASN A 63 10.78 -7.97 4.04
C ASN A 63 10.90 -7.72 2.54
N ILE A 64 10.36 -6.59 2.08
CA ILE A 64 10.44 -6.13 0.70
C ILE A 64 10.96 -4.70 0.72
N ASP A 65 12.18 -4.52 0.26
CA ASP A 65 12.90 -3.25 0.36
C ASP A 65 12.28 -2.17 -0.52
N GLU A 66 11.74 -2.53 -1.68
CA GLU A 66 11.15 -1.59 -2.62
C GLU A 66 10.06 -2.26 -3.46
N LEU A 67 8.87 -1.67 -3.46
CA LEU A 67 7.71 -2.10 -4.23
C LEU A 67 7.01 -0.88 -4.83
N GLU A 68 6.77 -0.91 -6.14
CA GLU A 68 5.96 0.12 -6.80
C GLU A 68 4.47 -0.22 -6.72
N ILE A 69 3.63 0.74 -6.32
CA ILE A 69 2.18 0.60 -6.23
C ILE A 69 1.47 1.52 -7.21
N GLU A 70 0.37 1.04 -7.74
CA GLU A 70 -0.58 1.81 -8.54
C GLU A 70 -1.80 2.19 -7.72
N LYS A 71 -2.63 3.08 -8.27
CA LYS A 71 -3.88 3.54 -7.65
C LYS A 71 -5.02 3.39 -8.64
N GLN A 72 -6.07 2.70 -8.22
CA GLN A 72 -7.33 2.61 -8.94
C GLN A 72 -8.46 3.22 -8.11
N ARG A 73 -9.35 3.96 -8.76
CA ARG A 73 -10.56 4.50 -8.14
C ARG A 73 -11.78 3.82 -8.70
N TYR A 74 -12.68 3.40 -7.82
CA TYR A 74 -14.00 2.90 -8.16
C TYR A 74 -15.06 3.87 -7.62
N PHE A 75 -16.32 3.60 -7.93
CA PHE A 75 -17.43 4.40 -7.40
C PHE A 75 -17.56 4.15 -5.90
N GLY A 76 -16.97 5.03 -5.09
CA GLY A 76 -17.03 4.98 -3.63
C GLY A 76 -15.85 4.31 -2.92
N SER A 77 -14.83 3.85 -3.65
CA SER A 77 -13.61 3.28 -3.04
C SER A 77 -12.34 3.65 -3.81
N VAL A 78 -11.22 3.58 -3.12
CA VAL A 78 -9.88 3.74 -3.67
C VAL A 78 -9.06 2.53 -3.26
N THR A 79 -8.35 1.96 -4.21
CA THR A 79 -7.46 0.82 -3.98
C THR A 79 -6.07 1.18 -4.47
N TYR A 80 -5.07 0.93 -3.64
CA TYR A 80 -3.67 0.92 -4.02
C TYR A 80 -3.23 -0.52 -4.16
N PHE A 81 -2.53 -0.86 -5.23
CA PHE A 81 -2.23 -2.26 -5.50
C PHE A 81 -0.87 -2.42 -6.18
N HIS A 82 -0.31 -3.60 -6.00
CA HIS A 82 0.76 -4.13 -6.83
C HIS A 82 0.25 -5.47 -7.36
N ASN A 83 0.11 -5.57 -8.68
CA ASN A 83 -0.13 -6.85 -9.33
C ASN A 83 1.22 -7.53 -9.47
N GLY A 84 1.39 -8.70 -8.85
CA GLY A 84 2.59 -9.48 -8.92
C GLY A 84 2.95 -9.76 -10.38
N ASP A 85 4.10 -9.25 -10.79
CA ASP A 85 4.74 -9.77 -11.98
C ASP A 85 5.53 -11.03 -11.61
N SER A 86 5.98 -11.77 -12.63
CA SER A 86 6.77 -13.00 -12.42
C SER A 86 8.10 -12.77 -11.68
N HIS A 87 8.47 -11.53 -11.36
CA HIS A 87 9.74 -11.18 -10.72
C HIS A 87 9.61 -10.87 -9.23
N THR A 88 8.45 -10.39 -8.79
CA THR A 88 8.22 -9.90 -7.42
C THR A 88 7.60 -10.96 -6.51
N ASN A 89 6.91 -11.97 -7.06
CA ASN A 89 6.22 -13.03 -6.29
C ASN A 89 5.30 -12.49 -5.19
N LEU A 90 4.76 -11.28 -5.39
CA LEU A 90 3.96 -10.57 -4.40
C LEU A 90 2.72 -9.99 -5.08
N ASP A 91 1.54 -10.29 -4.56
CA ASP A 91 0.32 -9.54 -4.82
C ASP A 91 -0.03 -8.72 -3.57
N LEU A 92 -0.30 -7.43 -3.75
CA LEU A 92 -0.66 -6.51 -2.67
C LEU A 92 -1.87 -5.68 -3.05
N GLU A 93 -2.82 -5.56 -2.13
CA GLU A 93 -3.98 -4.68 -2.23
C GLU A 93 -4.19 -3.92 -0.92
N ILE A 94 -4.32 -2.60 -1.00
CA ILE A 94 -4.63 -1.71 0.12
C ILE A 94 -5.87 -0.90 -0.25
N GLY A 95 -7.00 -1.17 0.41
CA GLY A 95 -8.24 -0.46 0.13
C GLY A 95 -8.58 0.59 1.17
N GLU A 96 -9.11 1.72 0.71
CA GLU A 96 -9.67 2.77 1.56
C GLU A 96 -11.13 2.46 1.91
N THR A 97 -11.43 2.41 3.21
CA THR A 97 -12.79 2.32 3.75
C THR A 97 -13.19 3.64 4.42
N ALA A 98 -14.43 3.73 4.92
CA ALA A 98 -14.87 4.89 5.69
C ALA A 98 -14.14 5.03 7.05
N THR A 99 -13.55 3.96 7.57
CA THR A 99 -12.99 3.88 8.92
C THR A 99 -11.47 3.74 8.96
N GLY A 100 -10.82 3.45 7.83
CA GLY A 100 -9.38 3.24 7.78
C GLY A 100 -8.95 2.53 6.49
N LEU A 101 -7.76 1.93 6.54
CA LEU A 101 -7.20 1.13 5.44
C LEU A 101 -7.22 -0.34 5.81
N TYR A 102 -7.52 -1.22 4.85
CA TYR A 102 -7.23 -2.64 4.96
C TYR A 102 -6.07 -3.00 4.03
N LEU A 103 -5.33 -4.05 4.38
CA LEU A 103 -4.26 -4.65 3.58
C LEU A 103 -4.59 -6.13 3.35
N SER A 104 -4.48 -6.56 2.10
CA SER A 104 -4.43 -7.96 1.68
C SER A 104 -3.12 -8.18 0.93
N LEU A 105 -2.36 -9.20 1.32
CA LEU A 105 -1.04 -9.47 0.76
C LEU A 105 -0.84 -10.98 0.58
N VAL A 106 -0.34 -11.38 -0.58
CA VAL A 106 0.12 -12.75 -0.87
C VAL A 106 1.56 -12.68 -1.35
N TYR A 107 2.45 -13.40 -0.68
CA TYR A 107 3.88 -13.45 -1.00
C TYR A 107 4.36 -14.90 -1.14
N TYR A 108 5.20 -15.18 -2.13
CA TYR A 108 5.91 -16.45 -2.25
C TYR A 108 7.42 -16.25 -2.14
N ASP A 109 8.04 -16.96 -1.19
CA ASP A 109 9.50 -16.94 -1.06
C ASP A 109 10.18 -17.89 -2.07
N THR A 110 11.51 -17.90 -2.06
CA THR A 110 12.33 -18.73 -2.96
C THR A 110 12.22 -20.24 -2.69
N LEU A 111 11.64 -20.64 -1.56
CA LEU A 111 11.36 -22.03 -1.20
C LEU A 111 9.91 -22.42 -1.54
N ASN A 112 9.16 -21.53 -2.18
CA ASN A 112 7.72 -21.64 -2.47
C ASN A 112 6.85 -21.71 -1.22
N ASN A 113 7.30 -21.18 -0.08
CA ASN A 113 6.37 -20.95 1.03
C ASN A 113 5.45 -19.79 0.65
N GLN A 114 4.15 -20.00 0.85
CA GLN A 114 3.13 -18.97 0.66
C GLN A 114 2.86 -18.27 2.00
N TYR A 115 2.90 -16.95 1.98
CA TYR A 115 2.54 -16.08 3.08
C TYR A 115 1.31 -15.28 2.66
N VAL A 116 0.23 -15.37 3.43
CA VAL A 116 -1.00 -14.61 3.20
C VAL A 116 -1.30 -13.78 4.43
N PHE A 117 -1.40 -12.47 4.24
CA PHE A 117 -1.76 -11.53 5.28
C PHE A 117 -3.05 -10.79 4.98
N SER A 118 -3.89 -10.62 6.00
CA SER A 118 -5.03 -9.71 5.98
C SER A 118 -5.13 -8.93 7.28
N GLY A 119 -5.23 -7.61 7.21
CA GLY A 119 -5.24 -6.74 8.39
C GLY A 119 -5.67 -5.31 8.11
N GLU A 120 -5.68 -4.49 9.15
CA GLU A 120 -6.15 -3.08 9.10
C GLU A 120 -5.12 -2.14 9.75
N ASN A 121 -5.11 -0.88 9.30
CA ASN A 121 -4.28 0.20 9.84
C ASN A 121 -5.07 1.14 10.77
#